data_AF-A0A6M0HTR2-F1
#
_entry.id   AF-A0A6M0HTR2-F1
#
_cell.length_a   1.000
_cell.length_b   1.000
_cell.length_c   1.000
_cell.angle_alpha   90.00
_cell.angle_beta   90.00
_cell.angle_gamma   90.00
#
_symmetry.space_group_name_H-M   'P 1'
#
loop_
_entity.id
_entity.type
_entity.pdbx_description
1 polymer ?
#
loop_
_entity_poly.entity_id
_entity_poly.type
_entity_poly.pdbx_seq_one_letter_code
_entity_poly.pdbx_strand_id
1 'polypeptide(L)' 'MKRRTIDELALGAYRDVERIIAERPGDGPAEREIPIRTALATWIAHAVDREARNDRRRVGRSGR' A
#
# COMPACT_ATOMS: atom_id res chain seq x y z
N MET A 1 -6.44 10.18 7.26
CA MET A 1 -5.33 9.37 7.83
C MET A 1 -4.25 10.29 8.40
N LYS A 2 -3.44 9.86 9.38
CA LYS A 2 -2.27 10.66 9.83
C LYS A 2 -1.10 10.51 8.85
N ARG A 3 -0.30 11.57 8.66
CA ARG A 3 0.85 11.58 7.72
C ARG A 3 1.83 10.44 7.96
N ARG A 4 2.24 10.21 9.21
CA ARG A 4 3.10 9.09 9.61
C ARG A 4 2.61 7.74 9.10
N THR A 5 1.29 7.48 9.14
CA THR A 5 0.72 6.23 8.63
C THR A 5 0.81 6.14 7.11
N ILE A 6 0.63 7.26 6.39
CA ILE A 6 0.85 7.31 4.94
C ILE A 6 2.32 6.97 4.63
N ASP A 7 3.26 7.57 5.35
CA ASP A 7 4.69 7.31 5.14
C ASP A 7 5.06 5.85 5.46
N GLU A 8 4.49 5.26 6.51
CA GLU A 8 4.66 3.84 6.85
C GLU A 8 4.12 2.91 5.74
N LEU A 9 2.95 3.21 5.16
CA LEU A 9 2.37 2.45 4.06
C LEU A 9 3.23 2.58 2.79
N ALA A 10 3.69 3.79 2.47
CA ALA A 10 4.54 4.05 1.31
C ALA A 10 5.89 3.32 1.43
N LEU A 11 6.50 3.31 2.62
CA LEU A 11 7.73 2.58 2.89
C LEU A 11 7.53 1.06 2.78
N GLY A 12 6.40 0.54 3.25
CA GLY A 12 6.05 -0.86 3.07
C GLY A 12 5.93 -1.27 1.61
N ALA A 13 5.17 -0.49 0.83
CA ALA A 13 5.01 -0.72 -0.61
C ALA A 13 6.35 -0.67 -1.35
N TYR A 14 7.21 0.29 -1.03
CA TYR A 14 8.56 0.40 -1.59
C TYR A 14 9.39 -0.86 -1.32
N ARG A 15 9.42 -1.33 -0.07
CA ARG A 15 10.18 -2.52 0.33
C ARG A 15 9.71 -3.78 -0.37
N ASP A 16 8.40 -3.92 -0.61
CA ASP A 16 7.87 -5.06 -1.37
C ASP A 16 8.30 -5.02 -2.85
N VAL A 17 8.34 -3.84 -3.46
CA VAL A 17 8.85 -3.69 -4.83
C VAL A 17 10.33 -4.06 -4.91
N GLU A 18 11.16 -3.54 -3.99
CA GLU A 18 12.58 -3.90 -3.90
C GLU A 18 12.78 -5.41 -3.72
N ARG A 19 11.94 -6.04 -2.89
CA ARG A 19 11.97 -7.49 -2.68
C ARG A 19 11.63 -8.26 -3.96
N ILE A 20 10.59 -7.86 -4.69
CA ILE A 20 10.21 -8.49 -5.97
C ILE A 20 11.37 -8.39 -6.99
N ILE A 21 12.05 -7.24 -7.02
CA ILE A 21 13.20 -6.99 -7.88
C ILE A 21 14.38 -7.90 -7.48
N ALA A 22 14.66 -8.03 -6.18
CA ALA A 22 15.77 -8.81 -5.66
C ALA A 22 15.57 -10.33 -5.78
N GLU A 23 14.34 -10.82 -5.59
CA GLU A 23 14.00 -12.25 -5.69
C GLU A 23 14.05 -12.78 -7.13
N ARG A 24 14.07 -11.89 -8.13
CA ARG A 24 13.97 -12.25 -9.56
C ARG A 24 15.06 -11.59 -10.41
N PRO A 25 16.35 -11.81 -10.13
CA PRO A 25 17.43 -11.06 -10.75
C PRO A 25 17.54 -11.25 -12.27
N GLY A 26 17.03 -12.36 -12.82
CA GLY A 26 17.02 -12.66 -14.26
C GLY A 26 15.79 -12.13 -15.02
N ASP A 27 14.73 -11.73 -14.32
CA ASP A 27 13.54 -11.16 -14.95
C ASP A 27 13.85 -9.75 -15.43
N GLY A 28 13.48 -9.42 -16.67
CA GLY A 28 13.51 -8.06 -17.17
C GLY A 28 12.36 -7.20 -16.60
N PRO A 29 12.31 -5.91 -16.97
CA PRO A 29 11.28 -5.00 -16.49
C PRO A 29 9.84 -5.45 -16.80
N ALA A 30 9.62 -6.10 -17.95
CA ALA A 30 8.29 -6.57 -18.36
C ALA A 30 7.83 -7.77 -17.51
N GLU A 31 8.73 -8.70 -17.20
CA GLU A 31 8.42 -9.88 -16.39
C GLU A 31 8.11 -9.51 -14.92
N ARG A 32 8.72 -8.42 -14.41
CA ARG A 32 8.47 -7.91 -13.05
C ARG A 32 7.23 -7.03 -12.93
N GLU A 33 6.69 -6.56 -14.05
CA GLU A 33 5.61 -5.58 -14.07
C GLU A 33 4.33 -6.09 -13.38
N ILE A 34 3.89 -7.31 -13.70
CA ILE A 34 2.66 -7.87 -13.14
C ILE A 34 2.76 -8.04 -11.61
N PRO A 35 3.82 -8.68 -11.05
CA PRO A 35 4.01 -8.76 -9.61
C PRO A 35 4.05 -7.39 -8.91
N ILE A 36 4.76 -6.41 -9.48
CA ILE A 36 4.86 -5.06 -8.92
C ILE A 36 3.48 -4.37 -8.90
N ARG A 37 2.76 -4.38 -10.03
CA ARG A 37 1.41 -3.79 -10.13
C ARG A 37 0.45 -4.44 -9.14
N THR A 38 0.53 -5.76 -8.99
CA THR A 38 -0.30 -6.51 -8.03
C THR A 38 0.01 -6.09 -6.60
N ALA A 39 1.28 -6.05 -6.20
CA ALA A 39 1.69 -5.63 -4.87
C ALA A 39 1.24 -4.19 -4.56
N LEU A 40 1.44 -3.26 -5.49
CA LEU A 40 1.00 -1.87 -5.32
C LEU A 40 -0.52 -1.75 -5.21
N ALA A 41 -1.28 -2.51 -6.01
CA ALA A 41 -2.74 -2.53 -5.91
C ALA A 41 -3.21 -3.02 -4.53
N THR A 42 -2.57 -4.04 -3.97
CA THR A 42 -2.84 -4.52 -2.60
C THR A 42 -2.59 -3.43 -1.55
N TRP A 43 -1.46 -2.72 -1.65
CA TRP A 43 -1.16 -1.61 -0.73
C TRP A 43 -2.16 -0.46 -0.83
N ILE A 44 -2.61 -0.11 -2.05
CA ILE A 44 -3.65 0.90 -2.27
C ILE A 44 -4.96 0.45 -1.64
N ALA A 45 -5.39 -0.80 -1.86
CA ALA A 45 -6.62 -1.33 -1.26
C ALA A 45 -6.57 -1.26 0.27
N HIS A 46 -5.45 -1.65 0.89
CA HIS A 46 -5.25 -1.52 2.33
C HIS A 46 -5.30 -0.08 2.83
N ALA A 47 -4.72 0.87 2.09
CA ALA A 47 -4.77 2.29 2.43
C ALA A 47 -6.20 2.83 2.39
N VAL A 48 -6.96 2.49 1.34
CA VAL A 48 -8.37 2.89 1.15
C VAL A 48 -9.23 2.32 2.28
N ASP A 49 -9.11 1.03 2.58
CA ASP A 49 -9.85 0.38 3.66
C ASP A 49 -9.59 1.04 5.02
N ARG A 50 -8.33 1.38 5.28
CA ARG A 50 -7.94 2.04 6.53
C ARG A 50 -8.53 3.43 6.62
N GLU A 51 -8.53 4.19 5.52
CA GLU A 51 -9.13 5.52 5.53
C GLU A 51 -10.65 5.48 5.67
N ALA A 52 -11.33 4.57 4.97
CA ALA A 52 -12.77 4.37 5.11
C ALA A 52 -13.17 3.99 6.56
N ARG A 53 -12.33 3.24 7.28
CA ARG A 53 -12.54 2.96 8.72
C ARG A 53 -12.29 4.17 9.60
N ASN A 54 -11.29 4.98 9.30
CA ASN A 54 -11.01 6.23 10.04
C ASN A 54 -12.16 7.22 9.89
N ASP A 55 -12.68 7.36 8.68
CA ASP A 55 -13.78 8.26 8.37
C ASP A 55 -15.07 7.85 9.09
N ARG A 56 -15.44 6.56 9.03
CA ARG A 56 -16.55 6.00 9.84
C ARG A 56 -16.40 6.29 11.34
N ARG A 57 -15.19 6.15 11.88
CA ARG A 57 -14.90 6.45 13.30
C ARG A 57 -15.01 7.94 13.62
N ARG A 58 -14.72 8.83 12.66
CA ARG A 58 -14.85 10.28 12.83
C ARG A 58 -16.31 10.68 12.87
N VAL A 59 -17.11 10.21 11.91
CA VAL A 59 -18.57 10.47 11.85
C VAL A 59 -19.27 9.99 13.14
N GLY A 60 -18.97 8.77 13.60
CA GLY A 60 -19.54 8.24 14.84
C GLY A 60 -19.13 8.99 16.11
N ARG A 61 -18.08 9.82 16.06
CA ARG A 61 -17.62 10.65 17.19
C ARG A 61 -18.20 12.06 17.16
N SER A 62 -18.54 12.57 15.98
CA SER A 62 -19.15 13.89 15.79
C SER A 62 -20.68 13.90 15.94
N GLY A 63 -21.32 12.73 16.02
CA GLY A 63 -22.77 12.58 16.21
C GLY A 63 -23.24 12.42 17.67
N ARG A 64 -22.39 12.74 18.65
CA ARG A 64 -22.67 12.64 20.09
C ARG A 64 -22.39 13.99 20.75
#